data_AF-A0A842YFD2-F1
#
_entry.id   AF-A0A842YFD2-F1
#
_cell.length_a   1.000
_cell.length_b   1.000
_cell.length_c   1.000
_cell.angle_alpha   90.00
_cell.angle_beta   90.00
_cell.angle_gamma   90.00
#
_symmetry.space_group_name_H-M   'P 1'
#
loop_
_entity.id
_entity.type
_entity.pdbx_description
1 polymer ?
#
loop_
_entity_poly.entity_id
_entity_poly.type
_entity_poly.pdbx_seq_one_letter_code
_entity_poly.pdbx_strand_id
1 'polypeptide(L)'
;MRVFSISGFSGTGKTALIESIVRVIDSQGYSVIIVKSSQHEPREGQGTDTERHLQAGAIASFFKGPMNIGKSLREIVSPSVSDFLLVEGMKTSPIPKFWCIGDSPVGDTIPVEVRAIISWDASKVVNKYGIPILEPDDIEQILAIIKSDAVDLNLIDE
;
A
#
# COMPACT_ATOMS: atom_id res chain seq x y z
N MET A 1 -1.02 -14.78 -5.55
CA MET A 1 -0.81 -13.32 -5.45
C MET A 1 -0.49 -12.99 -4.01
N ARG A 2 0.64 -12.32 -3.76
CA ARG A 2 1.05 -11.91 -2.40
C ARG A 2 0.61 -10.47 -2.15
N VAL A 3 -0.04 -10.21 -1.02
CA VAL A 3 -0.65 -8.91 -0.72
C VAL A 3 0.08 -8.18 0.39
N PHE A 4 0.23 -6.87 0.21
CA PHE A 4 0.83 -5.95 1.17
C PHE A 4 0.11 -4.59 1.11
N SER A 5 -0.08 -3.93 2.24
CA SER A 5 -0.79 -2.65 2.31
C SER A 5 0.15 -1.46 2.53
N ILE A 6 -0.16 -0.35 1.87
CA ILE A 6 0.39 0.96 2.15
C ILE A 6 -0.74 1.78 2.76
N SER A 7 -0.70 1.91 4.09
CA SER A 7 -1.72 2.56 4.91
C SER A 7 -1.16 3.82 5.55
N GLY A 8 -2.00 4.76 5.94
CA GLY A 8 -1.52 6.01 6.54
C GLY A 8 -2.58 7.11 6.57
N PHE A 9 -2.20 8.30 7.02
CA PHE A 9 -3.09 9.46 6.96
C PHE A 9 -3.32 9.92 5.50
N SER A 10 -4.35 10.74 5.29
CA SER A 10 -4.55 11.34 3.96
C SER A 10 -3.42 12.32 3.69
N GLY A 11 -2.98 12.44 2.43
CA GLY A 11 -1.92 13.39 2.05
C GLY A 11 -0.50 13.02 2.49
N THR A 12 -0.24 11.85 3.07
CA THR A 12 1.11 11.46 3.54
C THR A 12 2.02 10.86 2.46
N GLY A 13 1.64 10.95 1.19
CA GLY A 13 2.45 10.48 0.07
C GLY A 13 2.35 8.97 -0.24
N LYS A 14 1.33 8.27 0.25
CA LYS A 14 1.09 6.84 -0.03
C LYS A 14 1.12 6.50 -1.52
N THR A 15 0.38 7.25 -2.34
CA THR A 15 0.33 7.02 -3.80
C THR A 15 1.71 7.21 -4.43
N ALA A 16 2.49 8.22 -4.00
CA ALA A 16 3.86 8.42 -4.47
C ALA A 16 4.78 7.25 -4.08
N LEU A 17 4.67 6.76 -2.85
CA LEU A 17 5.42 5.58 -2.43
C LEU A 17 5.04 4.34 -3.24
N ILE A 18 3.75 4.12 -3.50
CA ILE A 18 3.26 3.02 -4.33
C ILE A 18 3.84 3.11 -5.74
N GLU A 19 3.84 4.29 -6.36
CA GLU A 19 4.44 4.48 -7.69
C GLU A 19 5.92 4.08 -7.71
N SER A 20 6.70 4.50 -6.72
CA SER A 20 8.12 4.12 -6.60
C SER A 20 8.30 2.61 -6.42
N ILE A 21 7.50 1.99 -5.56
CA ILE A 21 7.51 0.53 -5.35
C ILE A 21 7.19 -0.20 -6.65
N VAL A 22 6.10 0.18 -7.34
CA VAL A 22 5.67 -0.50 -8.56
C VAL A 22 6.71 -0.38 -9.65
N ARG A 23 7.30 0.80 -9.89
CA ARG A 23 8.35 0.98 -10.91
C ARG A 23 9.51 0.01 -10.70
N VAL A 24 9.95 -0.18 -9.46
CA VAL A 24 11.06 -1.08 -9.16
C VAL A 24 10.64 -2.54 -9.26
N ILE A 25 9.45 -2.91 -8.75
CA ILE A 25 8.94 -4.29 -8.86
C ILE A 25 8.75 -4.71 -10.33
N ASP A 26 8.17 -3.84 -11.14
CA ASP A 26 7.98 -4.03 -12.60
C ASP A 26 9.32 -4.17 -13.32
N SER A 27 10.31 -3.31 -13.00
CA SER A 27 11.67 -3.42 -13.57
C SER A 27 12.38 -4.74 -13.24
N GLN A 28 11.93 -5.46 -12.20
CA GLN A 28 12.44 -6.78 -11.80
C GLN A 28 11.65 -7.94 -12.42
N GLY A 29 10.67 -7.64 -13.29
CA GLY A 29 9.88 -8.62 -14.04
C GLY A 29 8.67 -9.18 -13.27
N TYR A 30 8.30 -8.58 -12.13
CA TYR A 30 7.13 -9.00 -11.36
C TYR A 30 5.90 -8.17 -11.73
N SER A 31 4.76 -8.84 -11.82
CA SER A 31 3.48 -8.21 -12.10
C SER A 31 2.81 -7.68 -10.83
N VAL A 32 2.25 -6.47 -10.90
CA VAL A 32 1.56 -5.82 -9.78
C VAL A 32 0.17 -5.35 -10.17
N ILE A 33 -0.82 -5.65 -9.34
CA ILE A 33 -2.11 -4.95 -9.35
C ILE A 33 -2.27 -4.12 -8.08
N ILE A 34 -3.10 -3.08 -8.14
CA ILE A 34 -3.36 -2.21 -7.00
C ILE A 34 -4.85 -2.17 -6.69
N VAL A 35 -5.20 -2.18 -5.40
CA VAL A 35 -6.54 -1.80 -4.93
C VAL A 35 -6.42 -0.54 -4.09
N LYS A 36 -7.10 0.53 -4.51
CA LYS A 36 -7.30 1.71 -3.65
C LYS A 36 -8.56 1.53 -2.83
N SER A 37 -8.44 1.56 -1.51
CA SER A 37 -9.57 1.49 -0.57
C SER A 37 -9.87 2.85 0.05
N SER A 38 -11.04 3.40 -0.26
CA SER A 38 -11.45 4.74 0.18
C SER A 38 -12.98 4.85 0.31
N GLN A 39 -13.44 5.69 1.23
CA GLN A 39 -14.86 6.07 1.31
C GLN A 39 -15.24 7.16 0.30
N HIS A 40 -14.26 7.89 -0.22
CA HIS A 40 -14.44 8.86 -1.30
C HIS A 40 -14.33 8.16 -2.64
N GLU A 41 -15.28 8.43 -3.54
CA GLU A 41 -15.28 7.93 -4.91
C GLU A 41 -14.00 8.33 -5.65
N PRO A 42 -13.50 7.47 -6.55
CA PRO A 42 -12.36 7.80 -7.39
C PRO A 42 -12.75 8.93 -8.34
N ARG A 43 -11.81 9.85 -8.56
CA ARG A 43 -11.96 10.85 -9.62
C ARG A 43 -11.75 10.16 -10.97
N GLU A 44 -12.41 10.68 -12.01
CA GLU A 44 -12.18 10.27 -13.39
C GLU A 44 -11.30 11.28 -14.12
N GLY A 45 -10.50 10.80 -15.10
CA GLY A 45 -9.67 11.64 -15.95
C GLY A 45 -8.17 11.58 -15.65
N GLN A 46 -7.44 12.58 -16.15
CA GLN A 46 -5.98 12.65 -16.05
C GLN A 46 -5.51 13.02 -14.64
N GLY A 47 -4.37 12.46 -14.23
CA GLY A 47 -3.75 12.63 -12.92
C GLY A 47 -4.44 11.86 -11.78
N THR A 48 -5.37 10.95 -12.11
CA THR A 48 -6.06 10.10 -11.14
C THR A 48 -5.13 9.03 -10.56
N ASP A 49 -5.43 8.50 -9.38
CA ASP A 49 -4.63 7.41 -8.81
C ASP A 49 -4.59 6.19 -9.73
N THR A 50 -5.70 5.90 -10.42
CA THR A 50 -5.77 4.84 -11.42
C THR A 50 -4.76 5.07 -12.53
N GLU A 51 -4.71 6.26 -13.13
CA GLU A 51 -3.74 6.56 -14.19
C GLU A 51 -2.30 6.48 -13.65
N ARG A 52 -2.06 7.06 -12.48
CA ARG A 52 -0.75 7.06 -11.79
C ARG A 52 -0.23 5.64 -11.53
N HIS A 53 -1.10 4.75 -11.04
CA HIS A 53 -0.78 3.34 -10.84
C HIS A 53 -0.40 2.65 -12.15
N LEU A 54 -1.18 2.86 -13.22
CA LEU A 54 -0.90 2.27 -14.53
C LEU A 54 0.39 2.81 -15.14
N GLN A 55 0.64 4.13 -15.05
CA GLN A 55 1.88 4.77 -15.50
C GLN A 55 3.11 4.30 -14.73
N ALA A 56 2.95 3.88 -13.48
CA ALA A 56 4.05 3.31 -12.70
C ALA A 56 4.42 1.87 -13.11
N GLY A 57 3.57 1.18 -13.88
CA GLY A 57 3.78 -0.20 -14.32
C GLY A 57 2.78 -1.22 -13.75
N ALA A 58 1.78 -0.78 -12.98
CA ALA A 58 0.75 -1.71 -12.52
C ALA A 58 -0.10 -2.19 -13.71
N ILE A 59 -0.38 -3.49 -13.79
CA ILE A 59 -1.15 -4.06 -14.90
C ILE A 59 -2.65 -3.77 -14.77
N ALA A 60 -3.12 -3.48 -13.55
CA ALA A 60 -4.48 -3.08 -13.25
C ALA A 60 -4.56 -2.29 -11.93
N SER A 61 -5.51 -1.37 -11.87
CA SER A 61 -5.84 -0.62 -10.65
C SER A 61 -7.35 -0.69 -10.41
N PHE A 62 -7.70 -1.19 -9.23
CA PHE A 62 -9.07 -1.40 -8.77
C PHE A 62 -9.43 -0.42 -7.65
N PHE A 63 -10.74 -0.26 -7.44
CA PHE A 63 -11.27 0.59 -6.38
C PHE A 63 -12.18 -0.20 -5.44
N LYS A 64 -11.92 -0.09 -4.14
CA LYS A 64 -12.77 -0.60 -3.06
C LYS A 64 -13.39 0.58 -2.31
N GLY A 65 -14.71 0.70 -2.31
CA GLY A 65 -15.41 1.80 -1.65
C GLY A 65 -16.92 1.57 -1.52
N PRO A 66 -17.74 2.63 -1.43
CA PRO A 66 -19.17 2.52 -1.09
C PRO A 66 -19.99 1.59 -2.01
N MET A 67 -19.63 1.49 -3.29
CA MET A 67 -20.34 0.68 -4.28
C MET A 67 -20.08 -0.83 -4.18
N ASN A 68 -19.07 -1.26 -3.41
CA ASN A 68 -18.71 -2.66 -3.24
C ASN A 68 -18.43 -3.00 -1.77
N ILE A 69 -19.20 -2.39 -0.88
CA ILE A 69 -19.25 -2.75 0.53
C ILE A 69 -19.54 -4.25 0.66
N GLY A 70 -18.84 -4.91 1.59
CA GLY A 70 -18.97 -6.34 1.84
C GLY A 70 -18.18 -7.25 0.89
N LYS A 71 -17.72 -6.77 -0.28
CA LYS A 71 -16.85 -7.57 -1.14
C LYS A 71 -15.44 -7.67 -0.58
N SER A 72 -14.88 -8.87 -0.51
CA SER A 72 -13.45 -9.10 -0.23
C SER A 72 -12.56 -8.53 -1.34
N LEU A 73 -11.27 -8.34 -1.06
CA LEU A 73 -10.26 -7.99 -2.07
C LEU A 73 -10.22 -9.06 -3.16
N ARG A 74 -10.37 -10.34 -2.80
CA ARG A 74 -10.44 -11.45 -3.75
C ARG A 74 -11.55 -11.25 -4.78
N GLU A 75 -12.74 -10.88 -4.32
CA GLU A 75 -13.88 -10.60 -5.20
C GLU A 75 -13.67 -9.34 -6.06
N ILE A 76 -12.93 -8.36 -5.55
CA ILE A 76 -12.65 -7.10 -6.27
C ILE A 76 -11.64 -7.31 -7.40
N VAL A 77 -10.62 -8.13 -7.18
CA VAL A 77 -9.55 -8.33 -8.16
C VAL A 77 -9.81 -9.47 -9.12
N SER A 78 -10.70 -10.42 -8.78
CA SER A 78 -11.04 -11.56 -9.64
C SER A 78 -11.58 -11.10 -11.01
N PRO A 79 -11.16 -11.73 -12.14
CA PRO A 79 -10.31 -12.92 -12.25
C PRO A 79 -8.81 -12.62 -12.43
N SER A 80 -8.35 -11.42 -12.08
CA SER A 80 -6.97 -10.97 -12.34
C SER A 80 -5.94 -11.79 -11.56
N VAL A 81 -4.80 -12.02 -12.20
CA VAL A 81 -3.65 -12.73 -11.61
C VAL A 81 -2.42 -11.84 -11.72
N SER A 82 -1.66 -11.76 -10.62
CA SER A 82 -0.37 -11.10 -10.56
C SER A 82 0.48 -11.70 -9.42
N ASP A 83 1.77 -11.34 -9.41
CA ASP A 83 2.69 -11.72 -8.34
C ASP A 83 2.34 -10.99 -7.05
N PHE A 84 2.11 -9.67 -7.15
CA PHE A 84 1.77 -8.81 -6.01
C PHE A 84 0.44 -8.09 -6.17
N LEU A 85 -0.27 -7.94 -5.04
CA LEU A 85 -1.35 -6.98 -4.84
C LEU A 85 -0.90 -5.95 -3.81
N LEU A 86 -0.81 -4.69 -4.22
CA LEU A 86 -0.62 -3.59 -3.29
C LEU A 86 -1.97 -2.96 -2.95
N VAL A 87 -2.20 -2.68 -1.68
CA VAL A 87 -3.44 -2.05 -1.22
C VAL A 87 -3.14 -0.66 -0.69
N GLU A 88 -3.68 0.39 -1.31
CA GLU A 88 -3.67 1.72 -0.69
C GLU A 88 -4.84 1.82 0.30
N GLY A 89 -4.55 1.87 1.60
CA GLY A 89 -5.56 1.91 2.66
C GLY A 89 -5.78 0.56 3.36
N MET A 90 -6.98 0.34 3.89
CA MET A 90 -7.31 -0.79 4.78
C MET A 90 -6.51 -0.77 6.10
N LYS A 91 -6.53 0.38 6.80
CA LYS A 91 -5.74 0.63 8.01
C LYS A 91 -5.93 -0.42 9.12
N THR A 92 -7.14 -0.97 9.24
CA THR A 92 -7.52 -1.90 10.30
C THR A 92 -7.44 -3.37 9.89
N SER A 93 -7.08 -3.67 8.63
CA SER A 93 -7.03 -5.06 8.16
C SER A 93 -5.82 -5.79 8.75
N PRO A 94 -5.87 -7.13 8.83
CA PRO A 94 -4.73 -7.96 9.23
C PRO A 94 -3.68 -8.12 8.10
N ILE A 95 -3.72 -7.28 7.07
CA ILE A 95 -2.73 -7.30 5.99
C ILE A 95 -1.44 -6.64 6.49
N PRO A 96 -0.26 -7.26 6.32
CA PRO A 96 1.03 -6.62 6.56
C PRO A 96 1.14 -5.29 5.85
N LYS A 97 1.60 -4.26 6.55
CA LYS A 97 1.51 -2.90 6.03
C LYS A 97 2.69 -2.00 6.38
N PHE A 98 2.88 -1.02 5.51
CA PHE A 98 3.59 0.21 5.87
C PHE A 98 2.61 1.23 6.43
N TRP A 99 3.09 2.00 7.42
CA TRP A 99 2.34 3.09 8.02
C TRP A 99 2.94 4.45 7.63
N CYS A 100 2.40 5.07 6.58
CA CYS A 100 2.81 6.36 6.06
C CYS A 100 2.23 7.51 6.89
N ILE A 101 3.10 8.15 7.66
CA ILE A 101 2.74 9.26 8.55
C ILE A 101 3.04 10.63 7.94
N GLY A 102 3.89 10.68 6.92
CA GLY A 102 4.39 11.93 6.36
C GLY A 102 5.04 12.79 7.44
N ASP A 103 4.60 14.04 7.58
CA ASP A 103 5.04 14.96 8.64
C ASP A 103 4.19 14.88 9.93
N SER A 104 3.19 13.99 9.96
CA SER A 104 2.36 13.81 11.16
C SER A 104 3.11 12.96 12.19
N PRO A 105 2.85 13.16 13.50
CA PRO A 105 3.35 12.22 14.51
C PRO A 105 2.77 10.82 14.27
N VAL A 106 3.47 9.78 14.73
CA VAL A 106 3.04 8.37 14.60
C VAL A 106 1.63 8.15 15.17
N GLY A 107 1.24 8.95 16.17
CA GLY A 107 0.01 8.80 16.95
C GLY A 107 0.28 8.11 18.28
N ASP A 108 -0.74 7.98 19.12
CA ASP A 108 -0.68 7.25 20.40
C ASP A 108 -0.95 5.75 20.27
N THR A 109 -1.52 5.35 19.14
CA THR A 109 -1.69 3.96 18.75
C THR A 109 -1.12 3.75 17.36
N ILE A 110 -0.66 2.52 17.11
CA ILE A 110 -0.21 2.08 15.79
C ILE A 110 -1.15 0.97 15.30
N PRO A 111 -1.49 0.93 14.00
CA PRO A 111 -2.30 -0.16 13.48
C PRO A 111 -1.63 -1.53 13.66
N VAL A 112 -2.43 -2.58 13.59
CA VAL A 112 -1.92 -3.96 13.57
C VAL A 112 -1.11 -4.22 12.32
N GLU A 113 -0.21 -5.21 12.38
CA GLU A 113 0.57 -5.70 11.25
C GLU A 113 1.47 -4.65 10.54
N VAL A 114 1.86 -3.58 11.25
CA VAL A 114 2.81 -2.61 10.72
C VAL A 114 4.23 -3.19 10.73
N ARG A 115 4.89 -3.20 9.57
CA ARG A 115 6.28 -3.66 9.40
C ARG A 115 7.30 -2.54 9.40
N ALA A 116 6.91 -1.35 8.92
CA ALA A 116 7.69 -0.13 9.04
C ALA A 116 6.78 1.12 9.01
N ILE A 117 7.26 2.18 9.64
CA ILE A 117 6.70 3.53 9.54
C ILE A 117 7.40 4.25 8.41
N ILE A 118 6.65 4.89 7.52
CA ILE A 118 7.20 5.70 6.44
C ILE A 118 7.02 7.18 6.74
N SER A 119 8.11 7.93 6.74
CA SER A 119 8.12 9.39 6.89
C SER A 119 9.03 10.00 5.82
N TRP A 120 8.74 11.23 5.39
CA TRP A 120 9.60 11.98 4.47
C TRP A 120 10.77 12.65 5.19
N ASP A 121 10.80 12.57 6.53
CA ASP A 121 11.90 13.05 7.36
C ASP A 121 11.97 12.15 8.61
N ALA A 122 12.68 11.03 8.49
CA ALA A 122 12.79 10.05 9.55
C ALA A 122 13.45 10.63 10.81
N SER A 123 14.30 11.66 10.66
CA SER A 123 14.99 12.31 11.77
C SER A 123 14.05 13.00 12.77
N LYS A 124 12.85 13.38 12.33
CA LYS A 124 11.83 14.03 13.16
C LYS A 124 10.90 13.05 13.88
N VAL A 125 11.02 11.75 13.59
CA VAL A 125 10.09 10.75 14.10
C VAL A 125 10.60 10.15 15.41
N VAL A 126 9.79 10.28 16.47
CA VAL A 126 10.08 9.62 17.76
C VAL A 126 9.61 8.16 17.72
N ASN A 127 10.55 7.23 17.72
CA ASN A 127 10.26 5.80 17.67
C ASN A 127 9.89 5.21 19.04
N LYS A 128 8.62 5.32 19.44
CA LYS A 128 8.14 4.75 20.70
C LYS A 128 7.67 3.28 20.62
N TYR A 129 7.65 2.68 19.43
CA TYR A 129 7.11 1.34 19.19
C TYR A 129 8.17 0.28 18.83
N GLY A 130 9.43 0.68 18.65
CA GLY A 130 10.49 -0.24 18.22
C GLY A 130 10.31 -0.76 16.79
N ILE A 131 9.46 -0.11 16.00
CA ILE A 131 9.19 -0.45 14.60
C ILE A 131 10.16 0.35 13.72
N PRO A 132 10.76 -0.25 12.67
CA PRO A 132 11.64 0.48 11.75
C PRO A 132 10.97 1.74 11.18
N ILE A 133 11.72 2.83 11.06
CA ILE A 133 11.30 4.05 10.38
C ILE A 133 12.15 4.16 9.12
N LEU A 134 11.48 4.26 7.98
CA LEU A 134 12.11 4.34 6.66
C LEU A 134 11.65 5.60 5.94
N GLU A 135 12.52 6.12 5.09
CA GLU A 135 12.19 7.15 4.11
C GLU A 135 11.82 6.50 2.77
N PRO A 136 11.06 7.17 1.89
CA PRO A 136 10.70 6.61 0.59
C PRO A 136 11.88 6.24 -0.31
N ASP A 137 13.04 6.86 -0.08
CA ASP A 137 14.29 6.58 -0.80
C ASP A 137 14.98 5.29 -0.31
N ASP A 138 14.59 4.73 0.83
CA ASP A 138 15.04 3.42 1.34
C ASP A 138 14.39 2.25 0.56
N ILE A 139 14.27 2.40 -0.77
CA ILE A 139 13.45 1.55 -1.63
C ILE A 139 13.88 0.08 -1.60
N GLU A 140 15.18 -0.19 -1.46
CA GLU A 140 15.70 -1.57 -1.34
C GLU A 140 15.17 -2.27 -0.08
N GLN A 141 15.17 -1.58 1.07
CA GLN A 141 14.68 -2.12 2.32
C GLN A 141 13.15 -2.26 2.32
N ILE A 142 12.46 -1.28 1.75
CA ILE A 142 11.00 -1.32 1.54
C ILE A 142 10.62 -2.56 0.72
N LEU A 143 11.32 -2.83 -0.38
CA LEU A 143 11.05 -4.00 -1.22
C LEU A 143 11.44 -5.31 -0.54
N ALA A 144 12.52 -5.33 0.24
CA ALA A 144 12.90 -6.50 1.02
C ALA A 144 11.78 -6.90 1.99
N ILE A 145 11.21 -5.93 2.71
CA ILE A 145 10.08 -6.16 3.62
C ILE A 145 8.83 -6.64 2.85
N ILE A 146 8.48 -6.02 1.72
CA ILE A 146 7.32 -6.47 0.93
C ILE A 146 7.53 -7.93 0.48
N LYS A 147 8.71 -8.26 -0.03
CA LYS A 147 9.00 -9.61 -0.52
C LYS A 147 9.05 -10.65 0.60
N SER A 148 9.50 -10.30 1.80
CA SER A 148 9.51 -11.25 2.93
C SER A 148 8.11 -11.40 3.51
N ASP A 149 7.40 -10.29 3.72
CA ASP A 149 6.26 -10.23 4.64
C ASP A 149 4.90 -10.19 3.94
N ALA A 150 4.84 -9.95 2.63
CA ALA A 150 3.57 -10.05 1.90
C ALA A 150 3.00 -11.46 2.03
N VAL A 151 1.73 -11.58 2.39
CA VAL A 151 1.09 -12.87 2.64
C VAL A 151 0.27 -13.32 1.44
N ASP A 152 -0.03 -14.60 1.33
CA ASP A 152 -0.96 -15.08 0.31
C ASP A 152 -2.35 -14.48 0.56
N LEU A 153 -2.92 -13.83 -0.45
CA LEU A 153 -4.26 -13.24 -0.39
C LEU A 153 -5.32 -14.27 0.05
N ASN A 154 -5.11 -15.55 -0.24
CA ASN A 154 -6.04 -16.63 0.13
C ASN A 154 -6.04 -16.97 1.62
N LEU A 155 -5.04 -16.52 2.38
CA LEU A 155 -4.85 -16.80 3.80
C LEU A 155 -5.29 -15.64 4.71
N ILE A 156 -5.78 -14.54 4.13
CA ILE A 156 -6.28 -13.40 4.90
C ILE A 156 -7.77 -13.55 5.10
N ASP A 157 -8.19 -13.56 6.37
CA ASP A 157 -9.58 -13.36 6.76
C ASP A 157 -9.87 -11.85 6.75
N GLU A 158 -10.66 -11.42 5.77
CA GLU A 158 -11.07 -10.02 5.55
C GLU A 158 -12.37 -9.64 6.24
#